data_AF-A0A350IDI1-F1
#
_entry.id   AF-A0A350IDI1-F1
#
_cell.length_a   1.000
_cell.length_b   1.000
_cell.length_c   1.000
_cell.angle_alpha   90.00
_cell.angle_beta   90.00
_cell.angle_gamma   90.00
#
_symmetry.space_group_name_H-M   'P 1'
#
loop_
_entity.id
_entity.type
_entity.pdbx_description
1 polymer ?
#
loop_
_entity_poly.entity_id
_entity_poly.type
_entity_poly.pdbx_seq_one_letter_code
_entity_poly.pdbx_strand_id
1 'polypeptide(L)' 'LNAPYLWGGRTPFGIDCSGFSQIIYRLNGIDIPRDAGPQSEVGTTLSFVEESEPGDLAFFDNT' A
#
# COMPACT_ATOMS: atom_id res chain seq x y z
N LEU A 1 -2.91 -4.42 14.74
CA LEU A 1 -3.66 -5.36 13.87
C LEU A 1 -2.99 -6.71 14.03
N ASN A 2 -3.65 -7.75 14.55
CA ASN A 2 -3.07 -9.10 14.73
C ASN A 2 -3.36 -10.00 13.52
N ALA A 3 -3.42 -9.42 12.32
CA ALA A 3 -3.65 -10.18 11.09
C ALA A 3 -2.34 -10.85 10.66
N PRO A 4 -2.32 -12.17 10.38
CA PRO A 4 -1.13 -12.82 9.85
C PRO A 4 -0.81 -12.30 8.45
N TYR A 5 0.46 -12.30 8.08
CA TYR A 5 0.85 -12.05 6.70
C TYR A 5 0.38 -13.22 5.82
N LEU A 6 -0.34 -12.91 4.74
CA LEU A 6 -0.81 -13.90 3.78
C LEU A 6 -0.76 -13.31 2.37
N TRP A 7 0.02 -13.92 1.48
CA TRP A 7 0.09 -13.52 0.07
C TRP A 7 -1.29 -13.55 -0.59
N GLY A 8 -1.68 -12.45 -1.24
CA GLY A 8 -3.03 -12.26 -1.81
C GLY A 8 -4.09 -11.84 -0.78
N GLY A 9 -3.73 -11.74 0.49
CA GLY A 9 -4.62 -11.48 1.62
C GLY A 9 -5.15 -10.04 1.64
N ARG A 10 -6.47 -9.90 1.91
CA ARG A 10 -7.19 -8.61 2.01
C ARG A 10 -8.24 -8.60 3.13
N THR A 11 -8.03 -9.39 4.19
CA THR A 11 -9.00 -9.50 5.30
C THR A 11 -8.27 -9.57 6.64
N PRO A 12 -8.93 -9.31 7.78
CA PRO A 12 -8.31 -9.51 9.09
C PRO A 12 -7.75 -10.93 9.34
N PHE A 13 -8.15 -11.94 8.56
CA PHE A 13 -7.62 -13.30 8.64
C PHE A 13 -6.30 -13.52 7.87
N GLY A 14 -5.87 -12.54 7.07
CA GLY A 14 -4.68 -12.62 6.24
C GLY A 14 -4.57 -11.40 5.33
N ILE A 15 -3.45 -10.69 5.43
CA ILE A 15 -3.17 -9.45 4.69
C ILE A 15 -1.73 -9.50 4.14
N ASP A 16 -1.54 -9.11 2.88
CA ASP A 16 -0.21 -8.80 2.35
C ASP A 16 0.06 -7.29 2.31
N CYS A 17 1.27 -6.91 1.90
CA CYS A 17 1.73 -5.52 1.89
C CYS A 17 0.80 -4.59 1.08
N SER A 18 0.58 -4.92 -0.20
CA SER A 18 -0.27 -4.12 -1.09
C SER A 18 -1.76 -4.26 -0.79
N GLY A 19 -2.18 -5.36 -0.17
CA GLY A 19 -3.55 -5.56 0.30
C GLY A 19 -3.86 -4.67 1.50
N PHE A 20 -2.90 -4.46 2.40
CA PHE A 20 -3.04 -3.54 3.53
C PHE A 20 -3.25 -2.11 3.05
N SER A 21 -2.36 -1.60 2.19
CA SER A 21 -2.48 -0.24 1.63
C SER A 21 -3.81 -0.07 0.89
N GLN A 22 -4.20 -1.04 0.05
CA GLN A 22 -5.46 -0.98 -0.69
C GLN A 22 -6.69 -0.88 0.23
N ILE A 23 -6.72 -1.62 1.35
CA ILE A 23 -7.83 -1.55 2.30
C ILE A 23 -7.89 -0.17 2.96
N ILE A 24 -6.76 0.36 3.42
CA ILE A 24 -6.73 1.66 4.11
C ILE A 24 -7.18 2.79 3.18
N TYR A 25 -6.67 2.82 1.94
CA TYR A 25 -7.08 3.82 0.94
C TYR A 25 -8.56 3.69 0.59
N ARG A 26 -9.06 2.46 0.39
CA ARG A 26 -10.47 2.21 0.08
C ARG A 26 -11.41 2.62 1.21
N LEU A 27 -11.01 2.42 2.47
CA LEU A 27 -11.78 2.90 3.64
C LEU A 27 -11.88 4.44 3.68
N ASN A 28 -10.94 5.14 3.06
CA ASN A 28 -10.95 6.60 2.89
C ASN A 28 -11.55 7.04 1.54
N GLY A 29 -12.20 6.13 0.80
CA GLY A 29 -12.86 6.43 -0.47
C GLY A 29 -11.93 6.59 -1.68
N ILE A 30 -10.68 6.13 -1.57
CA ILE A 30 -9.69 6.21 -2.65
C ILE A 30 -9.42 4.79 -3.16
N ASP A 31 -9.69 4.54 -4.42
CA ASP A 31 -9.40 3.27 -5.06
C ASP A 31 -7.98 3.27 -5.63
N ILE A 32 -7.16 2.31 -5.19
CA ILE A 32 -5.80 2.09 -5.69
C ILE A 32 -5.64 0.65 -6.23
N PRO A 33 -4.66 0.41 -7.13
CA PRO A 33 -4.40 -0.93 -7.68
C PRO A 33 -4.14 -1.99 -6.61
N ARG A 34 -4.30 -3.27 -6.98
CA ARG A 34 -4.13 -4.39 -6.03
C ARG A 34 -2.68 -4.64 -5.64
N ASP A 35 -1.76 -4.55 -6.60
CA ASP A 35 -0.38 -5.01 -6.43
C ASP A 35 0.58 -3.83 -6.23
N ALA A 36 1.69 -4.06 -5.52
CA ALA A 36 2.63 -3.00 -5.14
C ALA A 36 3.26 -2.28 -6.34
N GLY A 37 3.58 -3.01 -7.42
CA GLY A 37 4.13 -2.43 -8.65
C GLY A 37 3.15 -1.42 -9.29
N PRO A 38 1.93 -1.82 -9.65
CA PRO A 38 0.92 -0.89 -10.13
C PRO A 38 0.57 0.24 -9.14
N GLN A 39 0.65 0.00 -7.83
CA GLN A 39 0.47 1.06 -6.83
C GLN A 39 1.58 2.13 -6.89
N SER A 40 2.82 1.75 -7.24
CA SER A 40 3.93 2.72 -7.35
C SER A 40 3.87 3.60 -8.60
N GLU A 41 3.00 3.27 -9.55
CA GLU A 41 2.82 3.98 -10.82
C GLU A 41 1.70 5.02 -10.78
N VAL A 42 0.97 5.14 -9.66
CA VAL A 42 -0.18 6.05 -9.51
C VAL A 42 0.05 7.08 -8.39
N GLY A 43 -0.64 8.21 -8.49
CA GLY A 43 -0.55 9.31 -7.52
C GLY A 43 0.53 10.32 -7.87
N THR A 44 1.09 10.96 -6.83
CA THR A 44 2.13 11.98 -6.98
C THR A 44 3.44 11.43 -6.44
N THR A 45 4.47 11.37 -7.28
CA THR A 45 5.82 10.97 -6.86
C THR A 45 6.48 12.11 -6.09
N LEU A 46 7.02 11.79 -4.90
CA LEU A 46 7.86 12.70 -4.12
C LEU A 46 9.31 12.59 -4.58
N SER A 47 10.02 13.71 -4.61
CA SER A 47 11.42 13.75 -5.04
C SER A 47 12.37 13.40 -3.90
N PHE A 48 11.99 13.77 -2.67
CA PHE A 48 12.79 13.57 -1.47
C PHE A 48 11.95 12.90 -0.37
N VAL A 49 12.59 12.06 0.45
CA VAL A 49 11.89 11.34 1.53
C VAL A 49 11.40 12.32 2.60
N GLU A 50 12.10 13.43 2.78
CA GLU A 50 11.76 14.51 3.71
C GLU A 50 10.46 15.24 3.35
N GLU A 51 9.98 15.10 2.10
CA GLU A 51 8.68 15.64 1.65
C GLU A 51 7.51 14.74 2.08
N SER A 52 7.77 13.54 2.60
CA SER A 52 6.72 12.58 2.92
C SER A 52 5.85 13.02 4.10
N GLU A 53 4.56 12.76 3.95
CA GLU A 53 3.53 12.99 4.95
C GLU A 53 2.86 11.67 5.38
N PRO A 54 2.24 11.62 6.57
CA PRO A 54 1.47 10.45 6.99
C PRO A 54 0.37 10.11 5.97
N GLY A 55 0.48 8.93 5.35
CA GLY A 55 -0.45 8.46 4.33
C GLY A 55 0.26 8.08 3.04
N ASP A 56 1.44 8.64 2.79
CA ASP A 56 2.23 8.31 1.61
C ASP A 56 2.70 6.85 1.62
N LEU A 57 2.78 6.26 0.42
CA LEU A 57 3.23 4.89 0.23
C LEU A 57 4.70 4.87 -0.18
N ALA A 58 5.50 4.14 0.60
CA ALA A 58 6.87 3.83 0.24
C ALA A 58 6.95 2.50 -0.54
N PHE A 59 7.72 2.50 -1.62
CA PHE A 59 7.93 1.35 -2.47
C PHE A 59 9.39 0.92 -2.46
N PHE A 60 9.62 -0.39 -2.50
CA PHE A 60 10.93 -1.00 -2.43
C PHE A 60 11.06 -2.01 -3.56
N ASP A 61 12.17 -1.96 -4.28
CA ASP A 61 12.55 -2.98 -5.26
C ASP A 61 13.60 -3.91 -4.64
N ASN A 62 13.68 -5.14 -5.13
CA ASN A 62 14.60 -6.18 -4.64
C ASN A 62 15.98 -6.14 -5.35
N THR A 63 16.31 -5.06 -6.04
CA THR A 63 17.62 -4.86 -6.69
C THR A 63 18.65 -4.27 -5.73
#